data_AF-A0A3N6PSD4-F1
#
_entry.id   AF-A0A3N6PSD4-F1
#
_cell.length_a   1.000
_cell.length_b   1.000
_cell.length_c   1.000
_cell.angle_alpha   90.00
_cell.angle_beta   90.00
_cell.angle_gamma   90.00
#
_symmetry.space_group_name_H-M   'P 1'
#
loop_
_entity.id
_entity.type
_entity.pdbx_description
1 polymer ?
#
loop_
_entity_poly.entity_id
_entity_poly.type
_entity_poly.pdbx_seq_one_letter_code
_entity_poly.pdbx_strand_id
1 'polypeptide(L)'
;MSESNETNTIKYDFEVSPHRGPATGNNYYGSFSFNGSKLTGKGIEFIKLDNFDLSFLNFDYSNADLLFGEAVFRNGNFLGLIASSEEFSFVSGFLDLSEAYFAYDINSNFGAADLTFCLRQVTDDNFETIYSSEASFLM
;
A
#
# COMPACT_ATOMS: atom_id res chain seq x y z
N MET A 1 12.35 -11.47 -31.78
CA MET A 1 12.26 -10.29 -30.90
C MET A 1 11.21 -10.62 -29.87
N SER A 2 11.63 -10.97 -28.66
CA SER A 2 10.73 -11.10 -27.51
C SER A 2 10.56 -9.70 -26.93
N GLU A 3 9.41 -9.07 -27.17
CA GLU A 3 8.98 -7.95 -26.34
C GLU A 3 8.89 -8.48 -24.90
N SER A 4 9.72 -7.94 -24.02
CA SER A 4 9.51 -8.07 -22.58
C SER A 4 8.18 -7.39 -22.29
N ASN A 5 7.16 -8.18 -21.93
CA ASN A 5 6.00 -7.66 -21.22
C ASN A 5 6.51 -7.21 -19.84
N GLU A 6 7.07 -6.01 -19.77
CA GLU A 6 7.29 -5.37 -18.48
C GLU A 6 5.93 -5.10 -17.87
N THR A 7 5.53 -5.96 -16.94
CA THR A 7 4.38 -5.70 -16.10
C THR A 7 4.70 -4.42 -15.35
N ASN A 8 4.03 -3.30 -15.68
CA ASN A 8 4.16 -2.02 -15.00
C ASN A 8 3.73 -2.20 -13.54
N THR A 9 4.65 -2.63 -12.70
CA THR A 9 4.39 -3.02 -11.32
C THR A 9 4.69 -1.82 -10.45
N ILE A 10 3.67 -1.30 -9.77
CA ILE A 10 3.83 -0.24 -8.79
C ILE A 10 3.98 -0.89 -7.42
N LYS A 11 5.00 -0.48 -6.67
CA LYS A 11 5.29 -0.99 -5.33
C LYS A 11 5.33 0.15 -4.33
N TYR A 12 4.69 -0.07 -3.18
CA TYR A 12 4.79 0.82 -2.02
C TYR A 12 5.42 0.07 -0.86
N ASP A 13 6.27 0.78 -0.12
CA ASP A 13 6.62 0.44 1.24
C ASP A 13 5.74 1.23 2.19
N PHE A 14 5.44 0.67 3.35
CA PHE A 14 4.67 1.38 4.36
C PHE A 14 5.21 1.14 5.76
N GLU A 15 5.00 2.14 6.60
CA GLU A 15 5.21 2.09 8.05
C GLU A 15 3.86 2.12 8.75
N VAL A 16 3.71 1.26 9.75
CA VAL A 16 2.63 1.26 10.73
C VAL A 16 3.20 1.78 12.03
N SER A 17 2.68 2.92 12.51
CA SER A 17 3.15 3.58 13.73
C SER A 17 2.01 3.62 14.76
N PRO A 18 1.86 2.59 15.63
CA PRO A 18 0.82 2.57 16.65
C PRO A 18 0.90 3.76 17.60
N HIS A 19 -0.18 4.54 17.66
CA HIS A 19 -0.38 5.63 18.62
C HIS A 19 -1.37 5.25 19.73
N ARG A 20 -2.04 4.10 19.60
CA ARG A 20 -2.96 3.55 20.59
C ARG A 20 -2.77 2.05 20.73
N GLY A 21 -2.74 1.58 21.98
CA GLY A 21 -2.67 0.16 22.32
C GLY A 21 -1.28 -0.28 22.79
N PRO A 22 -1.13 -1.54 23.22
CA PRO A 22 0.13 -2.05 23.78
C PRO A 22 1.34 -2.05 22.82
N ALA A 23 1.13 -1.91 21.51
CA ALA A 23 2.19 -1.82 20.51
C ALA A 23 2.80 -0.41 20.36
N THR A 24 2.26 0.59 21.07
CA THR A 24 2.70 2.00 21.00
C THR A 24 4.20 2.14 21.28
N GLY A 25 4.89 2.94 20.46
CA GLY A 25 6.32 3.21 20.59
C GLY A 25 7.24 2.29 19.78
N ASN A 26 6.68 1.30 19.09
CA ASN A 26 7.38 0.52 18.06
C ASN A 26 6.86 0.91 16.68
N ASN A 27 7.70 0.78 15.66
CA ASN A 27 7.28 0.91 14.27
C ASN A 27 7.37 -0.46 13.60
N TYR A 28 6.41 -0.70 12.71
CA TYR A 28 6.32 -1.93 11.93
C TYR A 28 6.29 -1.59 10.45
N TYR A 29 6.74 -2.52 9.63
CA TYR A 29 7.01 -2.24 8.22
C TYR A 29 6.43 -3.33 7.34
N GLY A 30 6.04 -2.94 6.15
CA GLY A 30 5.54 -3.84 5.14
C GLY A 30 5.66 -3.24 3.74
N SER A 31 5.21 -4.01 2.77
CA SER A 31 5.15 -3.56 1.39
C SER A 31 3.99 -4.21 0.65
N PHE A 32 3.51 -3.56 -0.41
CA PHE A 32 2.55 -4.17 -1.33
C PHE A 32 2.86 -3.75 -2.76
N SER A 33 2.36 -4.52 -3.72
CA SER A 33 2.44 -4.14 -5.13
C SER A 33 1.19 -4.52 -5.91
N PHE A 34 1.00 -3.84 -7.04
CA PHE A 34 -0.10 -4.09 -7.96
C PHE A 34 0.30 -3.72 -9.40
N ASN A 35 -0.41 -4.29 -10.37
CA ASN A 35 -0.29 -3.94 -11.78
C ASN A 35 -0.83 -2.53 -12.05
N GLY A 36 0.08 -1.58 -12.23
CA GLY A 36 -0.17 -0.17 -12.52
C GLY A 36 -0.82 0.09 -13.88
N SER A 37 -0.76 -0.85 -14.83
CA SER A 37 -1.49 -0.72 -16.10
C SER A 37 -3.02 -0.75 -15.93
N LYS A 38 -3.52 -1.11 -14.73
CA LYS A 38 -4.94 -1.03 -14.38
C LYS A 38 -5.40 0.38 -13.98
N LEU A 39 -4.48 1.31 -13.74
CA LEU A 39 -4.82 2.69 -13.39
C LEU A 39 -5.25 3.48 -14.63
N THR A 40 -6.36 4.20 -14.48
CA THR A 40 -6.92 5.10 -15.49
C THR A 40 -6.74 6.57 -15.11
N GLY A 41 -6.48 6.86 -13.83
CA GLY A 41 -6.31 8.21 -13.30
C GLY A 41 -7.62 8.98 -13.16
N LYS A 42 -8.78 8.29 -13.15
CA LYS A 42 -10.11 8.92 -13.24
C LYS A 42 -11.09 8.32 -12.24
N GLY A 43 -11.80 9.18 -11.52
CA GLY A 43 -12.81 8.75 -10.56
C GLY A 43 -12.17 8.10 -9.34
N ILE A 44 -12.90 7.18 -8.69
CA ILE A 44 -12.36 6.35 -7.60
C ILE A 44 -11.98 5.00 -8.20
N GLU A 45 -10.78 4.54 -7.91
CA GLU A 45 -10.22 3.31 -8.45
C GLU A 45 -9.76 2.40 -7.31
N PHE A 46 -10.12 1.13 -7.39
CA PHE A 46 -9.74 0.08 -6.45
C PHE A 46 -8.92 -0.96 -7.20
N ILE A 47 -7.62 -1.03 -6.92
CA ILE A 47 -6.69 -1.91 -7.64
C ILE A 47 -6.28 -3.05 -6.73
N LYS A 48 -6.75 -4.26 -7.06
CA LYS A 48 -6.37 -5.48 -6.36
C LYS A 48 -4.85 -5.65 -6.30
N LEU A 49 -4.34 -6.00 -5.12
CA LEU A 49 -2.93 -6.27 -4.90
C LEU A 49 -2.49 -7.57 -5.58
N ASP A 50 -1.28 -7.53 -6.15
CA ASP A 50 -0.59 -8.72 -6.64
C ASP A 50 0.29 -9.32 -5.53
N ASN A 51 0.88 -8.48 -4.66
CA ASN A 51 1.63 -8.91 -3.48
C ASN A 51 1.33 -8.02 -2.26
N PHE A 52 1.46 -8.60 -1.08
CA PHE A 52 1.37 -7.92 0.22
C PHE A 52 2.27 -8.67 1.22
N ASP A 53 3.01 -7.91 2.01
CA ASP A 53 3.85 -8.39 3.11
C ASP A 53 3.77 -7.39 4.28
N LEU A 54 3.58 -7.88 5.50
CA LEU A 54 3.62 -7.09 6.74
C LEU A 54 4.24 -7.92 7.86
N SER A 55 5.24 -7.36 8.54
CA SER A 55 5.74 -7.92 9.80
C SER A 55 5.21 -7.08 10.97
N PHE A 56 4.27 -7.63 11.76
CA PHE A 56 3.61 -6.94 12.86
C PHE A 56 3.53 -7.81 14.12
N LEU A 57 3.94 -7.31 15.28
CA LEU A 57 3.95 -8.06 16.55
C LEU A 57 4.63 -9.45 16.50
N ASN A 58 5.68 -9.60 15.68
CA ASN A 58 6.37 -10.87 15.39
C ASN A 58 5.56 -11.90 14.58
N PHE A 59 4.48 -11.46 13.94
CA PHE A 59 3.77 -12.22 12.92
C PHE A 59 4.11 -11.66 11.54
N ASP A 60 4.32 -12.55 10.58
CA ASP A 60 4.48 -12.20 9.18
C ASP A 60 3.20 -12.54 8.44
N TYR A 61 2.61 -11.53 7.81
CA TYR A 61 1.40 -11.65 7.01
C TYR A 61 1.74 -11.45 5.54
N SER A 62 1.11 -12.27 4.71
CA SER A 62 1.26 -12.28 3.26
C SER A 62 -0.07 -12.03 2.57
N ASN A 63 -0.04 -11.95 1.24
CA ASN A 63 -1.26 -11.84 0.44
C ASN A 63 -2.25 -13.01 0.64
N ALA A 64 -1.79 -14.17 1.13
CA ALA A 64 -2.64 -15.33 1.41
C ALA A 64 -3.43 -15.19 2.72
N ASP A 65 -3.00 -14.32 3.63
CA ASP A 65 -3.63 -14.08 4.93
C ASP A 65 -4.70 -12.97 4.87
N LEU A 66 -4.79 -12.27 3.74
CA LEU A 66 -5.78 -11.24 3.51
C LEU A 66 -7.11 -11.84 3.03
N LEU A 67 -8.21 -11.36 3.63
CA LEU A 67 -9.57 -11.57 3.13
C LEU A 67 -9.80 -10.79 1.82
N PHE A 68 -9.20 -9.60 1.75
CA PHE A 68 -9.13 -8.74 0.55
C PHE A 68 -7.98 -7.73 0.71
N GLY A 69 -7.53 -7.17 -0.42
CA GLY A 69 -6.50 -6.14 -0.46
C GLY A 69 -6.56 -5.35 -1.76
N GLU A 70 -6.70 -4.03 -1.66
CA GLU A 70 -6.82 -3.09 -2.78
C GLU A 70 -6.13 -1.77 -2.48
N ALA A 71 -5.30 -1.30 -3.41
CA ALA A 71 -4.77 0.06 -3.40
C ALA A 71 -5.84 1.02 -3.93
N VAL A 72 -6.09 2.11 -3.21
CA VAL A 72 -7.19 3.05 -3.51
C VAL A 72 -6.64 4.33 -4.08
N PHE A 73 -7.24 4.77 -5.19
CA PHE A 73 -6.90 6.03 -5.85
C PHE A 73 -8.13 6.88 -6.10
N ARG A 74 -7.95 8.19 -6.15
CA ARG A 74 -8.96 9.14 -6.61
C ARG A 74 -8.37 10.16 -7.56
N ASN A 75 -8.82 10.14 -8.81
CA ASN A 75 -8.31 10.98 -9.90
C ASN A 75 -6.77 10.93 -9.97
N GLY A 76 -6.20 9.72 -9.86
CA GLY A 76 -4.75 9.49 -9.86
C GLY A 76 -4.05 9.72 -8.51
N ASN A 77 -4.69 10.35 -7.52
CA ASN A 77 -4.09 10.52 -6.19
C ASN A 77 -4.25 9.26 -5.35
N PHE A 78 -3.15 8.77 -4.78
CA PHE A 78 -3.18 7.63 -3.87
C PHE A 78 -3.83 8.00 -2.53
N LEU A 79 -4.81 7.21 -2.09
CA LEU A 79 -5.55 7.41 -0.84
C LEU A 79 -5.20 6.39 0.25
N GLY A 80 -4.38 5.40 -0.08
CA GLY A 80 -3.95 4.37 0.88
C GLY A 80 -4.38 2.97 0.46
N LEU A 81 -4.38 2.08 1.45
CA LEU A 81 -4.66 0.66 1.30
C LEU A 81 -5.98 0.32 2.00
N ILE A 82 -6.85 -0.40 1.30
CA ILE A 82 -7.99 -1.10 1.91
C ILE A 82 -7.62 -2.59 1.92
N ALA A 83 -7.31 -3.13 3.09
CA ALA A 83 -6.96 -4.53 3.25
C ALA A 83 -7.42 -5.02 4.63
N SER A 84 -7.76 -6.30 4.73
CA SER A 84 -8.15 -6.88 6.02
C SER A 84 -7.72 -8.33 6.13
N SER A 85 -7.31 -8.73 7.31
CA SER A 85 -7.24 -10.12 7.75
C SER A 85 -8.32 -10.37 8.81
N GLU A 86 -8.27 -11.51 9.50
CA GLU A 86 -9.10 -11.76 10.69
C GLU A 86 -8.68 -10.88 11.88
N GLU A 87 -7.46 -10.36 11.89
CA GLU A 87 -6.85 -9.73 13.07
C GLU A 87 -6.55 -8.24 12.89
N PHE A 88 -6.59 -7.72 11.67
CA PHE A 88 -6.35 -6.30 11.40
C PHE A 88 -7.09 -5.80 10.18
N SER A 89 -7.17 -4.47 10.08
CA SER A 89 -7.66 -3.77 8.90
C SER A 89 -6.84 -2.52 8.62
N PHE A 90 -6.44 -2.38 7.35
CA PHE A 90 -6.02 -1.13 6.74
C PHE A 90 -7.25 -0.43 6.18
N VAL A 91 -7.39 0.84 6.52
CA VAL A 91 -8.45 1.71 6.03
C VAL A 91 -7.81 2.87 5.29
N SER A 92 -8.15 3.03 4.02
CA SER A 92 -7.68 4.17 3.22
C SER A 92 -8.37 5.47 3.67
N GLY A 93 -7.78 6.59 3.30
CA GLY A 93 -8.47 7.87 3.38
C GLY A 93 -9.65 7.96 2.42
N PHE A 94 -10.53 8.92 2.67
CA PHE A 94 -11.69 9.21 1.82
C PHE A 94 -11.40 10.37 0.86
N LEU A 95 -10.75 11.42 1.35
CA LEU A 95 -10.32 12.57 0.55
C LEU A 95 -8.80 12.67 0.44
N ASP A 96 -8.09 12.29 1.50
CA ASP A 96 -6.66 12.51 1.64
C ASP A 96 -5.98 11.31 2.29
N LEU A 97 -4.73 11.03 1.90
CA LEU A 97 -3.94 9.93 2.45
C LEU A 97 -3.74 10.03 3.97
N SER A 98 -3.70 11.24 4.53
CA SER A 98 -3.55 11.47 5.98
C SER A 98 -4.72 10.96 6.83
N GLU A 99 -5.85 10.63 6.21
CA GLU A 99 -6.98 9.99 6.87
C GLU A 99 -6.83 8.47 6.98
N ALA A 100 -5.84 7.89 6.30
CA ALA A 100 -5.60 6.45 6.32
C ALA A 100 -5.09 6.00 7.69
N TYR A 101 -5.59 4.86 8.17
CA TYR A 101 -5.19 4.30 9.45
C TYR A 101 -5.20 2.77 9.43
N PHE A 102 -4.52 2.19 10.41
CA PHE A 102 -4.48 0.76 10.65
C PHE A 102 -5.07 0.45 12.02
N ALA A 103 -5.96 -0.53 12.09
CA ALA A 103 -6.53 -1.04 13.33
C ALA A 103 -6.22 -2.53 13.45
N TYR A 104 -5.98 -2.99 14.67
CA TYR A 104 -5.62 -4.38 14.94
C TYR A 104 -6.26 -4.88 16.24
N ASP A 105 -6.49 -6.19 16.28
CA ASP A 105 -6.82 -7.01 17.46
C ASP A 105 -6.16 -8.39 17.26
N ILE A 106 -4.91 -8.50 17.72
CA ILE A 106 -4.08 -9.69 17.55
C ILE A 106 -3.77 -10.25 18.93
N ASN A 107 -4.20 -11.48 19.23
CA ASN A 107 -3.99 -12.11 20.54
C ASN A 107 -4.43 -11.23 21.73
N SER A 108 -5.58 -10.56 21.63
CA SER A 108 -6.09 -9.57 22.62
C SER A 108 -5.25 -8.30 22.78
N ASN A 109 -4.27 -8.07 21.89
CA ASN A 109 -3.57 -6.81 21.76
C ASN A 109 -4.31 -6.00 20.70
N PHE A 110 -5.08 -5.00 21.14
CA PHE A 110 -5.86 -4.15 20.24
C PHE A 110 -5.35 -2.72 20.25
N GLY A 111 -5.48 -2.06 19.11
CA GLY A 111 -4.99 -0.70 18.96
C GLY A 111 -5.27 -0.09 17.60
N ALA A 112 -4.68 1.09 17.42
CA ALA A 112 -4.72 1.83 16.18
C ALA A 112 -3.37 2.49 15.91
N ALA A 113 -3.08 2.66 14.64
CA ALA A 113 -1.82 3.17 14.15
C ALA A 113 -2.03 4.13 12.97
N ASP A 114 -1.13 5.09 12.89
CA ASP A 114 -0.98 5.91 11.70
C ASP A 114 -0.24 5.12 10.63
N LEU A 115 -0.51 5.47 9.37
CA LEU A 115 0.11 4.86 8.21
C LEU A 115 0.93 5.89 7.44
N THR A 116 2.18 5.54 7.14
CA THR A 116 3.00 6.30 6.18
C THR A 116 3.32 5.40 5.00
N PHE A 117 3.13 5.91 3.79
CA PHE A 117 3.42 5.18 2.56
C PHE A 117 4.53 5.87 1.78
N CYS A 118 5.44 5.07 1.23
CA CYS A 118 6.50 5.51 0.35
C CYS A 118 6.39 4.74 -0.96
N LEU A 119 6.15 5.46 -2.06
CA LEU A 119 6.24 4.88 -3.39
C LEU A 119 7.69 4.43 -3.61
N ARG A 120 7.89 3.13 -3.83
CA ARG A 120 9.22 2.60 -4.09
C ARG A 120 9.63 3.01 -5.50
N GLN A 121 10.62 3.88 -5.58
CA GLN A 121 11.24 4.21 -6.86
C GLN A 121 12.00 2.98 -7.35
N VAL A 122 11.63 2.49 -8.53
CA VAL A 122 12.48 1.54 -9.26
C VAL A 122 13.51 2.38 -9.98
N THR A 123 14.77 2.22 -9.59
CA THR A 123 15.89 2.68 -10.42
C THR A 123 16.12 1.67 -11.53
N ASP A 124 16.30 2.14 -12.76
CA ASP A 124 16.77 1.29 -13.84
C ASP A 124 18.23 0.85 -13.60
N ASP A 125 18.78 0.02 -14.48
CA ASP A 125 20.18 -0.40 -14.46
C ASP A 125 21.18 0.79 -14.56
N ASN A 126 20.69 1.99 -14.90
CA ASN A 126 21.46 3.23 -14.96
C ASN A 126 21.32 4.10 -13.70
N PHE A 127 20.64 3.61 -12.65
CA PHE A 127 20.38 4.32 -11.40
C PHE A 127 19.58 5.64 -11.60
N GLU A 128 18.90 5.79 -12.73
CA GLU A 128 17.95 6.89 -12.90
C GLU A 128 16.66 6.53 -12.16
N THR A 129 16.15 7.46 -11.34
CA THR A 129 14.79 7.34 -10.78
C THR A 129 13.81 7.26 -11.94
N ILE A 130 13.24 6.09 -12.20
CA ILE A 130 12.14 5.97 -13.15
C ILE A 130 10.89 6.52 -12.46
N TYR A 131 10.60 7.79 -12.66
CA TYR A 131 9.22 8.24 -12.54
C TYR A 131 8.44 7.56 -13.66
N SER A 132 7.36 6.85 -13.31
CA SER A 132 6.31 6.53 -14.27
C SER A 132 5.78 7.87 -14.81
N SER A 133 6.34 8.32 -15.92
CA SER A 133 6.03 9.58 -16.57
C SER A 133 4.95 9.37 -17.62
N GLU A 134 3.78 8.92 -17.17
CA GLU A 134 2.55 8.96 -17.99
C GLU A 134 1.44 9.64 -17.18
N ALA A 135 1.76 10.83 -16.66
CA ALA A 135 0.76 11.84 -16.30
C ALA A 135 1.28 13.24 -16.63
N SER A 136 1.91 13.38 -17.81
CA SER A 136 2.05 14.70 -18.42
C SER A 136 0.70 15.07 -19.03
N PHE A 137 -0.10 15.77 -18.23
CA PHE A 137 -1.21 16.56 -18.71
C PHE A 137 -0.74 17.41 -19.90
N LEU A 138 -1.42 17.24 -21.04
CA LEU A 138 -1.52 18.30 -22.04
C LEU A 138 -2.21 19.49 -21.37
N MET A 139 -1.43 20.53 -21.04
CA MET A 139 -1.83 21.92 -21.26
C MET A 139 -0.61 22.83 -21.40
#